data_AF-A0A7C9DRK8-F1
#
_entry.id   AF-A0A7C9DRK8-F1
#
_cell.length_a   1.000
_cell.length_b   1.000
_cell.length_c   1.000
_cell.angle_alpha   90.00
_cell.angle_beta   90.00
_cell.angle_gamma   90.00
#
_symmetry.space_group_name_H-M   'P 1'
#
loop_
_entity.id
_entity.type
_entity.pdbx_description
1 polymer ?
#
loop_
_entity_poly.entity_id
_entity_poly.type
_entity_poly.pdbx_seq_one_letter_code
_entity_poly.pdbx_strand_id
1 'polypeptide(L)'
;LDITGITRSEITNIDIQVGEFITPQDDWNVNLLDTTLNYHPIIQKILGTTLSAFPRDDSFCWGINSSGKFSTKFATWIAHGVYPHTASKWPFHWIWKLETMPKIKIFLWQLCHNALPVRGTLLQRGINIDPSCPL
;
A
#
# COMPACT_ATOMS: atom_id res chain seq x y z
N LEU A 1 -17.01 0.77 4.57
CA LEU A 1 -16.86 1.55 5.82
C LEU A 1 -17.94 2.58 5.74
N ASP A 2 -19.05 2.34 6.41
CA ASP A 2 -20.21 3.22 6.40
C ASP A 2 -19.81 4.59 6.92
N ILE A 3 -19.76 5.56 6.00
CA ILE A 3 -19.50 6.98 6.29
C ILE A 3 -20.84 7.70 6.58
N THR A 4 -21.90 6.95 6.88
CA THR A 4 -23.29 7.43 6.91
C THR A 4 -23.70 8.13 8.20
N GLY A 5 -22.74 8.49 9.07
CA GLY A 5 -23.02 9.10 10.37
C GLY A 5 -22.90 10.62 10.45
N ILE A 6 -22.30 11.27 9.46
CA ILE A 6 -22.16 12.74 9.45
C ILE A 6 -23.04 13.29 8.34
N THR A 7 -24.11 13.98 8.72
CA THR A 7 -24.89 14.75 7.75
C THR A 7 -24.16 16.05 7.45
N ARG A 8 -24.15 16.51 6.18
CA ARG A 8 -23.47 17.75 5.76
C ARG A 8 -23.93 18.99 6.57
N SER A 9 -25.07 18.89 7.24
CA SER A 9 -25.67 19.90 8.13
C SER A 9 -25.00 20.06 9.50
N GLU A 10 -24.12 19.16 9.92
CA GLU A 10 -23.47 19.21 11.26
C GLU A 10 -22.05 19.81 11.22
N ILE A 11 -21.48 20.02 10.02
CA ILE A 11 -20.16 20.63 9.87
C ILE A 11 -20.36 22.15 9.87
N THR A 12 -19.98 22.79 10.97
CA THR A 12 -20.25 24.22 11.24
C THR A 12 -19.45 25.17 10.36
N ASN A 13 -18.42 24.69 9.64
CA ASN A 13 -17.67 25.48 8.66
C ASN A 13 -16.89 24.55 7.71
N ILE A 14 -17.16 24.67 6.40
CA ILE A 14 -16.56 23.84 5.34
C ILE A 14 -15.16 24.33 4.93
N ASP A 15 -14.80 25.57 5.28
CA ASP A 15 -13.56 26.20 4.84
C ASP A 15 -12.38 25.99 5.81
N ILE A 16 -12.60 25.33 6.95
CA ILE A 16 -11.55 25.05 7.93
C ILE A 16 -10.53 24.07 7.34
N GLN A 17 -9.25 24.42 7.42
CA GLN A 17 -8.17 23.55 6.97
C GLN A 17 -7.73 22.58 8.07
N VAL A 18 -7.22 21.40 7.67
CA VAL A 18 -6.68 20.40 8.63
C VAL A 18 -5.56 21.01 9.49
N GLY A 19 -4.77 21.92 8.93
CA GLY A 19 -3.70 22.62 9.64
C GLY A 19 -4.17 23.44 10.86
N GLU A 20 -5.42 23.90 10.89
CA GLU A 20 -5.98 24.65 12.03
C GLU A 20 -6.25 23.75 13.25
N PHE A 21 -6.36 22.43 13.03
CA PHE A 21 -6.51 21.44 14.08
C PHE A 21 -5.17 20.96 14.66
N ILE A 22 -4.05 21.48 14.18
CA ILE A 22 -2.71 21.11 14.63
C ILE A 22 -2.16 22.23 15.51
N THR A 23 -1.69 21.87 16.69
CA THR A 23 -1.05 22.79 17.63
C THR A 23 0.38 23.12 17.16
N PRO A 24 0.96 24.26 17.61
CA PRO A 24 2.36 24.59 17.32
C PRO A 24 3.39 23.54 17.77
N GLN A 25 2.98 22.59 18.62
CA GLN A 25 3.78 21.48 19.14
C GLN A 25 3.69 20.22 18.27
N ASP A 26 3.03 20.28 17.10
CA ASP A 26 2.80 19.14 16.19
C ASP A 26 1.90 18.05 16.80
N ASP A 27 0.94 18.47 17.63
CA ASP A 27 -0.08 17.62 18.24
C ASP A 27 -1.50 18.04 17.82
N TRP A 28 -2.43 17.08 17.78
CA TRP A 28 -3.84 17.35 17.48
C TRP A 28 -4.54 18.15 18.59
N ASN A 29 -5.27 19.20 18.22
CA ASN A 29 -6.12 19.97 19.13
C ASN A 29 -7.46 19.25 19.37
N VAL A 30 -7.49 18.40 20.40
CA VAL A 30 -8.66 17.57 20.76
C VAL A 30 -9.91 18.41 21.04
N ASN A 31 -9.76 19.52 21.77
CA ASN A 31 -10.90 20.37 22.14
C ASN A 31 -11.57 20.98 20.91
N LEU A 32 -10.77 21.39 19.92
CA LEU A 32 -11.27 21.93 18.67
C LEU A 32 -11.98 20.84 17.85
N LEU A 33 -11.38 19.65 17.75
CA LEU A 33 -11.98 18.50 17.05
C LEU A 33 -13.31 18.05 17.67
N ASP A 34 -13.40 17.98 19.00
CA ASP A 34 -14.62 17.63 19.73
C ASP A 34 -15.73 18.67 19.48
N THR A 35 -15.37 19.96 19.47
CA THR A 35 -16.33 21.05 19.25
C THR A 35 -16.83 21.08 17.81
N THR A 36 -15.98 20.80 16.82
CA THR A 36 -16.34 20.94 15.39
C THR A 36 -16.99 19.69 14.80
N LEU A 37 -16.48 18.49 15.13
CA LEU A 37 -16.94 17.25 14.50
C LEU A 37 -18.03 16.56 15.32
N ASN A 38 -18.05 16.76 16.64
CA ASN A 38 -19.01 16.17 17.59
C ASN A 38 -19.28 14.67 17.36
N TYR A 39 -18.30 13.94 16.81
CA TYR A 39 -18.42 12.53 16.42
C TYR A 39 -17.18 11.74 16.85
N HIS A 40 -17.27 11.21 18.06
CA HIS A 40 -16.19 10.54 18.77
C HIS A 40 -15.48 9.41 17.97
N PRO A 41 -16.18 8.55 17.18
CA PRO A 41 -15.51 7.49 16.42
C PRO A 41 -14.56 7.97 15.32
N ILE A 42 -14.78 9.15 14.73
CA ILE A 42 -13.83 9.74 13.76
C ILE A 42 -12.69 10.43 14.50
N ILE A 43 -12.99 11.12 15.61
CA ILE A 43 -11.98 11.80 16.42
C ILE A 43 -10.91 10.79 16.88
N GLN A 44 -11.31 9.61 17.35
CA GLN A 44 -10.36 8.54 17.69
C GLN A 44 -9.49 8.08 16.52
N LYS A 45 -10.00 8.09 15.28
CA LYS A 45 -9.21 7.76 14.09
C LYS A 45 -8.23 8.87 13.71
N ILE A 46 -8.65 10.13 13.87
CA ILE A 46 -7.79 11.29 13.62
C ILE A 46 -6.63 11.28 14.62
N LEU A 47 -6.92 11.11 15.91
CA LEU A 47 -5.90 11.00 16.96
C LEU A 47 -4.95 9.81 16.77
N GLY A 48 -5.43 8.73 16.14
CA GLY A 48 -4.58 7.59 15.76
C GLY A 48 -3.72 7.83 14.51
N THR A 49 -3.90 8.94 13.80
CA THR A 49 -3.11 9.30 12.62
C THR A 49 -1.88 10.09 13.06
N THR A 50 -0.70 9.56 12.75
CA THR A 50 0.57 10.21 13.08
C THR A 50 0.76 11.47 12.24
N LEU A 51 1.04 12.59 12.90
CA LEU A 51 1.51 13.79 12.24
C LEU A 51 2.94 13.59 11.73
N SER A 52 3.27 14.26 10.63
CA SER A 52 4.59 14.13 10.02
C SER A 52 5.59 14.99 10.79
N ALA A 53 6.54 14.34 11.47
CA ALA A 53 7.61 15.03 12.20
C ALA A 53 8.49 15.96 11.34
N PHE A 54 8.36 15.88 10.01
CA PHE A 54 9.04 16.75 9.06
C PHE A 54 8.03 17.45 8.15
N PRO A 55 8.19 18.76 7.89
CA PRO A 55 7.36 19.47 6.94
C PRO A 55 7.54 18.85 5.55
N ARG A 56 6.44 18.41 4.96
CA ARG A 56 6.39 17.79 3.65
C ARG A 56 5.26 18.44 2.87
N ASP A 57 5.48 18.68 1.58
CA ASP A 57 4.44 19.18 0.71
C ASP A 57 3.29 18.18 0.61
N ASP A 58 2.06 18.71 0.55
CA ASP A 58 0.87 17.90 0.35
C ASP A 58 0.98 17.14 -0.97
N SER A 59 0.73 15.83 -0.89
CA SER A 59 0.72 14.95 -2.04
C SER A 59 -0.49 14.04 -2.00
N PHE A 60 -1.01 13.70 -3.18
CA PHE A 60 -2.16 12.81 -3.28
C PHE A 60 -1.78 11.40 -2.87
N CYS A 61 -2.09 11.05 -1.63
CA CYS A 61 -1.87 9.72 -1.08
C CYS A 61 -3.18 8.93 -1.06
N TRP A 62 -3.38 8.07 -2.06
CA TRP A 62 -4.50 7.13 -2.05
C TRP A 62 -4.12 5.87 -1.27
N GLY A 63 -4.99 5.47 -0.35
CA GLY A 63 -4.93 4.14 0.23
C GLY A 63 -4.83 3.08 -0.86
N ILE A 64 -3.99 2.08 -0.63
CA ILE A 64 -3.69 1.00 -1.60
C ILE A 64 -4.97 0.20 -1.97
N ASN A 65 -6.01 0.28 -1.13
CA ASN A 65 -7.35 -0.18 -1.42
C ASN A 65 -8.41 0.81 -0.90
N SER A 66 -9.61 0.80 -1.48
CA SER A 66 -10.75 1.60 -1.03
C SER A 66 -11.32 1.14 0.32
N SER A 67 -10.93 -0.06 0.78
CA SER A 67 -11.41 -0.63 2.04
C SER A 67 -10.62 -0.18 3.26
N GLY A 68 -9.42 0.39 3.08
CA GLY A 68 -8.51 0.79 4.16
C GLY A 68 -7.98 -0.37 5.01
N LYS A 69 -8.22 -1.63 4.61
CA LYS A 69 -7.84 -2.82 5.39
C LYS A 69 -6.48 -3.35 4.95
N PHE A 70 -5.60 -3.58 5.91
CA PHE A 70 -4.35 -4.30 5.67
C PHE A 70 -4.62 -5.76 5.26
N SER A 71 -3.85 -6.28 4.32
CA SER A 71 -3.88 -7.70 3.96
C SER A 71 -2.49 -8.17 3.56
N THR A 72 -2.12 -9.37 4.00
CA THR A 72 -0.82 -10.00 3.80
C THR A 72 -0.44 -10.08 2.32
N LYS A 73 -1.43 -10.34 1.46
CA LYS A 73 -1.25 -10.36 0.00
C LYS A 73 -0.71 -9.04 -0.55
N PHE A 74 -1.19 -7.91 -0.03
CA PHE A 74 -0.74 -6.59 -0.46
C PHE A 74 0.64 -6.25 0.10
N ALA A 75 0.91 -6.58 1.37
CA ALA A 75 2.24 -6.41 1.95
C ALA A 75 3.30 -7.15 1.13
N THR A 76 3.00 -8.38 0.67
CA THR A 76 3.87 -9.15 -0.23
C THR A 76 4.05 -8.45 -1.58
N TRP A 77 2.99 -7.93 -2.19
CA TRP A 77 3.10 -7.19 -3.45
C TRP A 77 4.00 -5.94 -3.33
N ILE A 78 3.82 -5.16 -2.27
CA ILE A 78 4.65 -3.97 -1.99
C ILE A 78 6.11 -4.36 -1.79
N ALA A 79 6.38 -5.43 -1.03
CA ALA A 79 7.74 -5.94 -0.83
C ALA A 79 8.41 -6.36 -2.15
N HIS A 80 7.63 -6.75 -3.15
CA HIS A 80 8.08 -7.06 -4.50
C HIS A 80 8.04 -5.86 -5.47
N GLY A 81 7.78 -4.64 -5.00
CA GLY A 81 7.70 -3.43 -5.83
C GLY A 81 6.46 -3.37 -6.73
N VAL A 82 5.44 -4.20 -6.46
CA VAL A 82 4.19 -4.26 -7.21
C VAL A 82 3.14 -3.41 -6.49
N TYR A 83 2.89 -2.20 -6.97
CA TYR A 83 1.85 -1.32 -6.43
C TYR A 83 0.54 -1.56 -7.19
N PRO A 84 -0.61 -1.80 -6.54
CA PRO A 84 -1.86 -2.12 -7.25
C PRO A 84 -2.33 -1.03 -8.22
N HIS A 85 -1.90 0.22 -8.02
CA HIS A 85 -2.21 1.34 -8.90
C HIS A 85 -1.35 1.35 -10.19
N THR A 86 -0.23 0.64 -10.19
CA THR A 86 0.65 0.43 -11.37
C THR A 86 0.74 -1.04 -11.78
N ALA A 87 0.16 -1.96 -11.01
CA ALA A 87 0.16 -3.39 -11.23
C ALA A 87 -0.78 -3.69 -12.39
N SER A 88 -0.25 -3.50 -13.60
CA SER A 88 -0.74 -4.18 -14.78
C SER A 88 -1.01 -5.64 -14.40
N LYS A 89 -2.24 -6.08 -14.63
CA LYS A 89 -2.72 -7.47 -14.59
C LYS A 89 -1.56 -8.45 -14.62
N TRP A 90 -1.44 -9.29 -13.59
CA TRP A 90 -0.46 -10.38 -13.44
C TRP A 90 0.34 -10.62 -14.74
N PRO A 91 1.60 -10.15 -14.85
CA PRO A 91 2.28 -10.00 -16.14
C PRO A 91 2.45 -11.34 -16.87
N PHE A 92 2.41 -12.45 -16.14
CA PHE A 92 2.62 -13.81 -16.66
C PHE A 92 1.33 -14.62 -16.80
N HIS A 93 0.14 -13.99 -16.83
CA HIS A 93 -1.14 -14.71 -16.89
C HIS A 93 -1.30 -15.47 -18.21
N TRP A 94 -0.57 -15.05 -19.24
CA TRP A 94 -0.52 -15.68 -20.55
C TRP A 94 0.00 -17.13 -20.46
N ILE A 95 0.85 -17.47 -19.48
CA ILE A 95 1.42 -18.83 -19.31
C ILE A 95 0.31 -19.89 -19.22
N TRP A 96 -0.77 -19.57 -18.52
CA TRP A 96 -1.86 -20.53 -18.31
C TRP A 96 -2.73 -20.71 -19.56
N LYS A 97 -2.73 -19.74 -20.47
CA LYS A 97 -3.46 -19.76 -21.75
C LYS A 97 -2.76 -20.56 -22.84
N LEU A 98 -1.49 -20.94 -22.67
CA LEU A 98 -0.77 -21.75 -23.66
C LEU A 98 -1.41 -23.14 -23.81
N GLU A 99 -1.51 -23.62 -25.04
CA GLU A 99 -1.89 -25.01 -25.34
C GLU A 99 -0.63 -25.90 -25.31
N THR A 100 -0.06 -26.07 -24.12
CA THR A 100 1.15 -26.87 -23.89
C THR A 100 0.96 -27.80 -22.70
N MET A 101 1.88 -28.76 -22.56
CA MET A 101 1.91 -29.63 -21.39
C MET A 101 1.98 -28.84 -20.07
N PRO A 102 1.27 -29.28 -19.01
CA PRO A 102 1.30 -28.61 -17.70
C PRO A 102 2.70 -28.43 -17.13
N LYS A 103 3.62 -29.38 -17.38
CA LYS A 103 5.03 -29.31 -16.96
C LYS A 103 5.73 -28.07 -17.53
N ILE A 104 5.46 -27.71 -18.79
CA ILE A 104 6.04 -26.53 -19.45
C ILE A 104 5.46 -25.25 -18.83
N LYS A 105 4.16 -25.21 -18.53
CA LYS A 105 3.52 -24.07 -17.86
C LYS A 105 4.15 -23.80 -16.49
N ILE A 106 4.37 -24.86 -15.70
CA ILE A 106 5.02 -24.76 -14.38
C ILE A 106 6.47 -24.29 -14.53
N PHE A 107 7.22 -24.82 -15.49
CA PHE A 107 8.58 -24.40 -15.75
C PHE A 107 8.66 -22.92 -16.13
N LEU A 108 7.83 -22.46 -17.05
CA LEU A 108 7.75 -21.04 -17.44
C LEU A 108 7.38 -20.15 -16.27
N TRP A 109 6.44 -20.58 -15.42
CA TRP A 109 6.10 -19.86 -14.20
C TRP A 109 7.29 -19.70 -13.27
N GLN A 110 8.00 -20.80 -13.01
CA GLN A 110 9.20 -20.77 -12.17
C GLN A 110 10.32 -19.90 -12.78
N LEU A 111 10.47 -19.93 -14.11
CA LEU A 111 11.43 -19.11 -14.84
C LEU A 111 11.11 -17.61 -14.70
N CYS A 112 9.87 -17.20 -14.98
CA CYS A 112 9.45 -15.80 -14.89
C CYS A 112 9.54 -15.22 -13.47
N HIS A 113 9.47 -16.07 -12.45
CA HIS A 113 9.59 -15.68 -11.04
C HIS A 113 11.02 -15.82 -10.48
N ASN A 114 12.04 -16.09 -11.32
CA ASN A 114 13.40 -16.39 -10.87
C ASN A 114 13.42 -17.42 -9.72
N ALA A 115 12.56 -18.44 -9.82
CA ALA A 115 12.40 -19.49 -8.82
C ALA A 115 13.29 -20.71 -9.11
N LEU A 116 13.82 -20.81 -10.34
CA LEU A 116 14.74 -21.87 -10.72
C LEU A 116 16.11 -21.67 -10.05
N PRO A 117 16.72 -22.73 -9.49
CA PRO A 117 18.03 -22.67 -8.83
C PRO A 117 19.17 -22.65 -9.85
N VAL A 118 19.17 -21.65 -10.75
CA VAL A 118 20.27 -21.41 -11.68
C VAL A 118 21.35 -20.56 -11.03
N ARG A 119 22.60 -20.67 -11.48
CA ARG A 119 23.76 -20.01 -10.85
C ARG A 119 23.58 -18.50 -10.69
N GLY A 120 23.01 -17.84 -11.71
CA GLY A 120 22.67 -16.41 -11.66
C GLY A 120 21.62 -16.06 -10.58
N THR A 121 20.57 -16.87 -10.42
CA THR A 121 19.55 -16.65 -9.38
C THR A 121 20.10 -16.87 -7.99
N LEU A 122 20.97 -17.87 -7.81
CA LEU A 122 21.62 -18.14 -6.53
C LEU A 122 22.55 -16.98 -6.13
N LEU A 123 23.31 -16.44 -7.09
CA LEU A 123 24.13 -15.24 -6.88
C LEU A 123 23.28 -14.03 -6.47
N GLN A 124 22.15 -13.79 -7.14
CA GLN A 124 21.21 -12.71 -6.76
C GLN A 124 20.67 -12.88 -5.34
N ARG A 125 20.59 -14.11 -4.83
CA ARG A 125 20.17 -14.44 -3.45
C ARG A 125 21.32 -14.42 -2.44
N GLY A 126 22.51 -13.95 -2.83
CA GLY A 126 23.67 -13.80 -1.95
C GLY A 126 24.50 -15.08 -1.76
N ILE A 127 24.26 -16.12 -2.56
CA ILE A 127 25.10 -17.31 -2.55
C ILE A 127 26.31 -17.05 -3.44
N ASN A 128 27.50 -16.98 -2.84
CA ASN A 128 28.74 -16.67 -3.54
C ASN A 128 29.19 -17.86 -4.38
N ILE A 129 28.72 -17.92 -5.62
CA ILE A 129 29.11 -18.88 -6.64
C ILE A 129 29.37 -18.14 -7.95
N ASP A 130 30.28 -18.68 -8.77
CA ASP A 130 30.49 -18.18 -10.13
C ASP A 130 29.17 -18.27 -10.93
N PRO A 131 28.66 -17.15 -11.48
CA PRO A 131 27.41 -17.13 -12.23
C PRO A 131 27.54 -17.72 -13.65
N SER A 132 28.77 -17.97 -14.11
CA SER A 132 29.03 -18.44 -15.46
C SER A 132 28.44 -19.84 -15.70
N CYS A 133 27.85 -20.05 -16.88
CA CYS A 133 27.41 -21.37 -17.29
C CYS A 133 28.66 -22.24 -17.54
N PRO A 134 28.79 -23.43 -16.92
CA PRO A 134 29.83 -24.37 -17.32
C PRO A 134 29.49 -24.82 -18.74
N LEU A 135 30.36 -24.49 -19.69
CA LEU A 135 30.30 -24.96 -21.08
C LEU A 135 30.82 -26.39 -21.18
#